data_AF-A0A4P8W9C7-F1
#
_entry.id   AF-A0A4P8W9C7-F1
#
_cell.length_a   1.000
_cell.length_b   1.000
_cell.length_c   1.000
_cell.angle_alpha   90.00
_cell.angle_beta   90.00
_cell.angle_gamma   90.00
#
_symmetry.space_group_name_H-M   'P 1'
#
loop_
_entity.id
_entity.type
_entity.pdbx_description
1 polymer ?
#
loop_
_entity_poly.entity_id
_entity_poly.type
_entity_poly.pdbx_seq_one_letter_code
_entity_poly.pdbx_strand_id
1 'polypeptide(L)'
;MIHRDEVIKLHNLLDHHYTKLLNDQQLSKIILTDFRSFRRISWMFTTVAVIIISTIALAPILSLIHQQLRSVSPINYPLVYPTQYPWAFNPPNFPYKIHFLIEYATIVPHLCVSHLDTLFMMYGF
;
A
#
# COMPACT_ATOMS: atom_id res chain seq x y z
N MET A 1 13.95 11.33 3.23
CA MET A 1 14.26 10.08 3.96
C MET A 1 15.36 10.40 4.95
N ILE A 2 15.02 10.54 6.23
CA ILE A 2 15.93 11.06 7.27
C ILE A 2 17.00 10.03 7.68
N HIS A 3 16.71 8.73 7.58
CA HIS A 3 17.61 7.63 8.02
C HIS A 3 18.21 6.81 6.88
N ARG A 4 18.35 7.39 5.68
CA ARG A 4 18.80 6.64 4.49
C ARG A 4 20.17 6.00 4.69
N ASP A 5 21.10 6.73 5.29
CA ASP A 5 22.48 6.26 5.47
C ASP A 5 22.58 5.14 6.52
N GLU A 6 21.70 5.16 7.53
CA GLU A 6 21.61 4.10 8.54
C GLU A 6 21.03 2.82 7.93
N VAL A 7 20.00 2.93 7.09
CA VAL A 7 19.42 1.79 6.36
C VAL A 7 20.45 1.17 5.41
N ILE A 8 21.24 1.98 4.70
CA ILE A 8 22.29 1.48 3.81
C ILE A 8 23.38 0.76 4.62
N LYS A 9 23.81 1.31 5.76
CA LYS A 9 24.78 0.65 6.64
C LYS A 9 24.26 -0.68 7.19
N LEU A 10 23.00 -0.71 7.62
CA LEU A 10 22.34 -1.92 8.11
C LEU A 10 22.27 -2.98 7.00
N HIS A 11 21.84 -2.59 5.79
CA HIS A 11 21.78 -3.48 4.62
C HIS A 11 23.15 -4.08 4.30
N ASN A 12 24.19 -3.26 4.24
CA ASN A 12 25.56 -3.74 3.94
C ASN A 12 26.10 -4.68 5.03
N LEU A 13 25.76 -4.44 6.29
CA LEU A 13 26.19 -5.29 7.41
C LEU A 13 25.49 -6.65 7.38
N LEU A 14 24.19 -6.66 7.12
CA LEU A 14 23.39 -7.88 6.95
C LEU A 14 23.87 -8.67 5.73
N ASP A 15 24.09 -8.00 4.59
CA ASP A 15 24.53 -8.66 3.35
C ASP A 15 25.88 -9.38 3.52
N HIS A 16 26.83 -8.74 4.21
CA HIS A 16 28.10 -9.38 4.56
C HIS A 16 27.90 -10.60 5.47
N HIS A 17 27.02 -10.49 6.47
CA HIS A 17 26.71 -11.60 7.39
C HIS A 17 26.03 -12.76 6.68
N TYR A 18 25.02 -12.49 5.84
CA TYR A 18 24.32 -13.51 5.05
C TYR A 18 25.26 -14.17 4.05
N THR A 19 26.15 -13.43 3.40
CA THR A 19 27.15 -14.01 2.49
C THR A 19 28.07 -15.00 3.21
N LYS A 20 28.48 -14.67 4.44
CA LYS A 20 29.31 -15.56 5.27
C LYS A 20 28.53 -16.80 5.75
N LEU A 21 27.26 -16.64 6.09
CA LEU A 21 26.36 -17.73 6.50
C LEU A 21 25.99 -18.67 5.33
N LEU A 22 25.84 -18.13 4.12
CA LEU A 22 25.50 -18.88 2.91
C LEU A 22 26.66 -19.75 2.40
N ASN A 23 27.91 -19.40 2.75
CA ASN A 23 29.08 -20.24 2.48
C ASN A 23 29.09 -21.54 3.32
N ASP A 24 28.32 -21.61 4.40
CA ASP A 24 28.11 -22.86 5.15
C ASP A 24 26.88 -23.60 4.58
N GLN A 25 27.13 -24.78 4.04
CA GLN A 25 26.14 -25.55 3.28
C GLN A 25 24.97 -26.05 4.13
N GLN A 26 25.17 -26.25 5.45
CA GLN A 26 24.08 -26.63 6.37
C GLN A 26 23.20 -25.42 6.72
N LEU A 27 23.82 -24.29 7.06
CA LEU A 27 23.11 -23.05 7.42
C LEU A 27 22.38 -22.44 6.23
N SER A 28 23.00 -22.47 5.04
CA SER A 28 22.40 -22.03 3.79
C SER A 28 21.05 -22.73 3.53
N LYS A 29 20.99 -24.04 3.74
CA LYS A 29 19.76 -24.81 3.50
C LYS A 29 18.65 -24.38 4.46
N ILE A 30 18.95 -24.20 5.74
CA ILE A 30 17.98 -23.78 6.77
C ILE A 30 17.45 -22.38 6.45
N ILE A 31 18.34 -21.42 6.23
CA ILE A 31 18.01 -20.02 5.92
C ILE A 31 17.15 -19.93 4.66
N LEU A 32 17.50 -20.67 3.60
CA LEU A 32 16.74 -20.67 2.35
C LEU A 32 15.33 -21.26 2.50
N THR A 33 15.13 -22.26 3.38
CA THR A 33 13.79 -22.76 3.70
C THR A 33 12.94 -21.75 4.44
N ASP A 34 13.50 -21.08 5.46
CA ASP A 34 12.79 -20.06 6.23
C ASP A 34 12.46 -18.84 5.37
N PHE A 35 13.39 -18.45 4.49
CA PHE A 35 13.16 -17.39 3.51
C PHE A 35 12.03 -17.74 2.53
N ARG A 36 11.85 -19.02 2.18
CA ARG A 36 10.75 -19.47 1.32
C ARG A 36 9.38 -19.35 2.01
N SER A 37 9.33 -19.69 3.29
CA SER A 37 8.13 -19.53 4.13
C SER A 37 7.79 -18.06 4.32
N PHE A 38 8.79 -17.25 4.65
CA PHE A 38 8.65 -15.80 4.77
C PHE A 38 8.17 -15.15 3.47
N ARG A 39 8.76 -15.53 2.33
CA ARG A 39 8.34 -15.06 1.01
C ARG A 39 6.87 -15.39 0.73
N ARG A 40 6.40 -16.58 1.11
CA ARG A 40 4.99 -16.95 0.96
C ARG A 40 4.07 -16.07 1.81
N ILE A 41 4.46 -15.78 3.05
CA ILE A 41 3.71 -14.90 3.96
C ILE A 41 3.67 -13.47 3.40
N SER A 42 4.81 -12.93 2.98
CA SER A 42 4.92 -11.62 2.34
C SER A 42 4.05 -11.51 1.08
N TRP A 43 4.03 -12.53 0.22
CA TRP A 43 3.13 -12.58 -0.92
C TRP A 43 1.66 -12.59 -0.50
N MET A 44 1.28 -13.37 0.52
CA MET A 44 -0.09 -13.35 1.05
C MET A 44 -0.50 -11.96 1.52
N PHE A 45 0.32 -11.31 2.36
CA PHE A 45 0.05 -9.94 2.82
C PHE A 45 -0.06 -8.94 1.68
N THR A 46 0.85 -9.03 0.70
CA THR A 46 0.82 -8.17 -0.49
C THR A 46 -0.48 -8.36 -1.28
N THR A 47 -0.89 -9.60 -1.52
CA THR A 47 -2.14 -9.89 -2.25
C THR A 47 -3.37 -9.37 -1.51
N VAL A 48 -3.42 -9.56 -0.19
CA VAL A 48 -4.53 -9.06 0.64
C VAL A 48 -4.58 -7.53 0.62
N ALA A 49 -3.43 -6.86 0.77
CA ALA A 49 -3.36 -5.41 0.70
C ALA A 49 -3.83 -4.86 -0.66
N VAL A 50 -3.37 -5.48 -1.76
CA VAL A 50 -3.81 -5.12 -3.12
C VAL A 50 -5.32 -5.31 -3.29
N ILE A 51 -5.88 -6.41 -2.79
CA ILE A 51 -7.33 -6.66 -2.86
C ILE A 51 -8.10 -5.58 -2.09
N ILE A 52 -7.72 -5.30 -0.84
CA ILE A 52 -8.37 -4.29 0.00
C ILE A 52 -8.33 -2.93 -0.69
N ILE A 53 -7.15 -2.51 -1.14
CA ILE A 53 -6.98 -1.20 -1.79
C ILE A 53 -7.77 -1.12 -3.09
N SER A 54 -7.78 -2.21 -3.89
CA SER A 54 -8.58 -2.27 -5.13
C SER A 54 -10.08 -2.16 -4.84
N THR A 55 -10.58 -2.82 -3.79
CA THR A 55 -11.99 -2.71 -3.40
C THR A 55 -12.38 -1.30 -2.96
N ILE A 56 -11.50 -0.63 -2.20
CA ILE A 56 -11.68 0.76 -1.77
C ILE A 56 -11.68 1.71 -2.98
N ALA A 57 -10.79 1.49 -3.95
CA ALA A 57 -10.71 2.29 -5.17
C ALA A 57 -11.90 2.08 -6.12
N LEU A 58 -12.42 0.85 -6.21
CA LEU A 58 -13.54 0.51 -7.10
C LEU A 58 -14.89 1.03 -6.58
N ALA A 59 -15.12 1.05 -5.27
CA ALA A 59 -16.37 1.50 -4.67
C ALA A 59 -16.86 2.89 -5.15
N PRO A 60 -16.03 3.96 -5.17
CA PRO A 60 -16.46 5.27 -5.64
C PRO A 60 -16.69 5.29 -7.16
N ILE A 61 -15.91 4.54 -7.94
CA ILE A 61 -16.07 4.45 -9.40
C ILE A 61 -17.41 3.80 -9.75
N LEU A 62 -17.73 2.66 -9.11
CA LEU A 62 -18.99 1.96 -9.32
C LEU A 62 -20.19 2.83 -8.95
N SER A 63 -20.08 3.61 -7.87
CA SER A 63 -21.12 4.57 -7.48
C SER A 63 -21.31 5.67 -8.53
N LEU A 64 -20.23 6.24 -9.06
CA LEU A 64 -20.31 7.25 -10.12
C LEU A 64 -20.94 6.70 -11.40
N ILE A 65 -20.53 5.51 -11.84
CA ILE A 65 -21.12 4.84 -13.02
C ILE A 65 -22.61 4.60 -12.79
N HIS A 66 -22.99 4.10 -11.60
CA HIS A 66 -24.39 3.83 -11.27
C HIS A 66 -25.25 5.11 -11.28
N GLN A 67 -24.72 6.21 -10.74
CA GLN A 67 -25.41 7.51 -10.74
C GLN A 67 -25.53 8.10 -12.15
N GLN A 68 -24.51 7.93 -12.99
CA GLN A 68 -24.56 8.33 -14.41
C GLN A 68 -25.62 7.55 -15.18
N LEU A 69 -25.68 6.23 -15.01
CA LEU A 69 -26.69 5.38 -15.66
C LEU A 69 -28.11 5.73 -15.23
N ARG A 70 -28.30 6.20 -13.99
CA ARG A 70 -29.61 6.61 -13.45
C ARG A 70 -29.94 8.09 -13.65
N SER A 71 -29.07 8.86 -14.32
CA SER A 71 -29.24 10.30 -14.53
C SER A 71 -29.55 11.08 -13.24
N VAL A 72 -28.95 10.66 -12.12
CA VAL A 72 -29.15 11.32 -10.83
C VAL A 72 -28.47 12.69 -10.86
N SER A 73 -29.23 13.74 -10.57
CA SER A 73 -28.73 15.11 -10.46
C SER A 73 -29.13 15.70 -9.10
N PRO A 74 -28.19 16.18 -8.27
CA PRO A 74 -26.74 16.26 -8.52
C PRO A 74 -26.01 14.91 -8.37
N ILE A 75 -24.88 14.75 -9.09
CA ILE A 75 -23.99 13.59 -8.94
C ILE A 75 -23.21 13.72 -7.62
N ASN A 76 -23.41 12.77 -6.72
CA ASN A 76 -22.67 12.66 -5.47
C ASN A 76 -21.35 11.94 -5.71
N TYR A 77 -20.23 12.58 -5.35
CA TYR A 77 -18.92 11.94 -5.35
C TYR A 77 -18.66 11.35 -3.97
N PRO A 78 -18.81 10.03 -3.76
CA PRO A 78 -18.47 9.44 -2.47
C PRO A 78 -16.95 9.55 -2.27
N LEU A 79 -16.53 10.21 -1.19
CA LEU A 79 -15.13 10.28 -0.80
C LEU A 79 -14.58 8.87 -0.54
N VAL A 80 -13.29 8.68 -0.82
CA VAL A 80 -12.61 7.38 -0.65
C VAL A 80 -12.46 7.06 0.83
N TYR A 81 -12.25 8.12 1.63
CA TYR A 81 -12.09 8.04 3.07
C TYR A 81 -13.29 8.68 3.78
N PRO A 82 -13.68 8.19 4.97
CA PRO A 82 -14.76 8.77 5.76
C PRO A 82 -14.30 10.06 6.46
N THR A 83 -13.82 11.03 5.68
CA THR A 83 -13.30 12.31 6.17
C THR A 83 -14.42 13.33 6.26
N GLN A 84 -14.55 13.99 7.41
CA GLN A 84 -15.43 15.14 7.55
C GLN A 84 -14.64 16.42 7.27
N TYR A 85 -14.94 17.04 6.15
CA TYR A 85 -14.43 18.37 5.81
C TYR A 85 -15.32 19.48 6.38
N PRO A 86 -14.74 20.65 6.75
CA PRO A 86 -15.49 21.75 7.36
C PRO A 86 -16.40 22.53 6.38
N TRP A 87 -16.37 22.22 5.08
CA TRP A 87 -17.18 22.89 4.06
C TRP A 87 -18.43 22.08 3.67
N ALA A 88 -19.49 22.79 3.27
CA ALA A 88 -20.75 22.17 2.86
C ALA A 88 -20.60 21.36 1.57
N PHE A 89 -21.10 20.12 1.59
CA PHE A 89 -20.96 19.13 0.52
C PHE A 89 -22.03 19.25 -0.58
N ASN A 90 -23.09 20.04 -0.34
CA ASN A 90 -24.22 20.15 -1.23
C ASN A 90 -24.54 21.61 -1.60
N PRO A 91 -24.60 21.95 -2.90
CA PRO A 91 -24.29 21.09 -4.06
C PRO A 91 -22.78 20.82 -4.23
N PRO A 92 -22.39 19.73 -4.92
CA PRO A 92 -20.99 19.39 -5.17
C PRO A 92 -20.35 20.42 -6.11
N ASN A 93 -19.69 21.41 -5.50
CA ASN A 93 -18.99 22.48 -6.20
C ASN A 93 -17.66 21.98 -6.83
N PHE A 94 -17.12 22.72 -7.80
CA PHE A 94 -15.81 22.44 -8.43
C PHE A 94 -14.68 22.04 -7.44
N PRO A 95 -14.46 22.74 -6.31
CA PRO A 95 -13.44 22.33 -5.32
C PRO A 95 -13.66 20.91 -4.77
N TYR A 96 -14.90 20.45 -4.64
CA TYR A 96 -15.21 19.10 -4.16
C TYR A 96 -14.70 18.01 -5.11
N LYS A 97 -14.77 18.26 -6.43
CA LYS A 97 -14.22 17.35 -7.45
C LYS A 97 -12.70 17.27 -7.37
N ILE A 98 -12.04 18.39 -7.11
CA ILE A 98 -10.59 18.43 -6.90
C ILE A 98 -10.21 17.63 -5.65
N HIS A 99 -10.93 17.82 -4.54
CA HIS A 99 -10.69 17.05 -3.32
C HIS A 99 -10.84 15.54 -3.54
N PHE A 100 -11.90 15.12 -4.23
CA PHE A 100 -12.08 13.72 -4.60
C PHE A 100 -10.91 13.18 -5.43
N LEU A 101 -10.42 13.94 -6.42
CA LEU A 101 -9.25 13.53 -7.22
C LEU A 101 -7.96 13.44 -6.39
N ILE A 102 -7.76 14.37 -5.46
CA ILE A 102 -6.60 14.35 -4.55
C ILE A 102 -6.67 13.11 -3.66
N GLU A 103 -7.81 12.85 -3.01
CA GLU A 103 -8.00 11.64 -2.20
C GLU A 103 -7.78 10.38 -3.02
N TYR A 104 -8.33 10.32 -4.23
CA TYR A 104 -8.12 9.18 -5.13
C TYR A 104 -6.63 9.00 -5.50
N ALA A 105 -5.89 10.10 -5.71
CA ALA A 105 -4.46 10.04 -5.95
C ALA A 105 -3.65 9.55 -4.74
N THR A 106 -4.16 9.73 -3.51
CA THR A 106 -3.49 9.23 -2.29
C THR A 106 -3.50 7.71 -2.14
N ILE A 107 -4.30 7.00 -2.93
CA ILE A 107 -4.32 5.54 -2.96
C ILE A 107 -2.95 4.98 -3.38
N VAL A 108 -2.26 5.65 -4.31
CA VAL A 108 -0.94 5.24 -4.83
C VAL A 108 0.16 5.29 -3.76
N PRO A 109 0.38 6.40 -3.03
CA PRO A 109 1.35 6.41 -1.94
C PRO A 109 0.96 5.46 -0.80
N HIS A 110 -0.33 5.20 -0.56
CA HIS A 110 -0.77 4.21 0.44
C HIS A 110 -0.28 2.79 0.10
N LEU A 111 -0.34 2.41 -1.19
CA LEU A 111 0.26 1.18 -1.68
C LEU A 111 1.78 1.17 -1.41
N CYS A 112 2.49 2.25 -1.74
CA CYS A 112 3.94 2.30 -1.54
C CYS A 112 4.35 2.11 -0.07
N VAL A 113 3.62 2.72 0.88
CA VAL A 113 3.90 2.57 2.32
C VAL A 113 3.67 1.13 2.79
N SER A 114 2.57 0.50 2.41
CA SER A 114 2.30 -0.89 2.81
C SER A 114 3.39 -1.89 2.35
N HIS A 115 4.05 -1.61 1.23
CA HIS A 115 5.16 -2.43 0.75
C HIS A 115 6.46 -2.19 1.54
N LEU A 116 6.68 -0.98 2.06
CA LEU A 116 7.82 -0.68 2.92
C LEU A 116 7.74 -1.45 4.25
N ASP A 117 6.55 -1.59 4.83
CA ASP A 117 6.36 -2.38 6.06
C ASP A 117 6.69 -3.86 5.83
N THR A 118 6.33 -4.38 4.65
CA THR A 118 6.66 -5.74 4.25
C THR A 118 8.17 -5.93 4.08
N LEU A 119 8.88 -4.91 3.58
CA LEU A 119 10.34 -4.89 3.48
C LEU A 119 10.99 -4.91 4.88
N PHE A 120 10.46 -4.16 5.84
CA PHE A 120 10.96 -4.17 7.22
C PHE A 120 10.79 -5.52 7.90
N MET A 121 9.65 -6.21 7.70
CA MET A 121 9.50 -7.59 8.19
C MET A 121 10.56 -8.54 7.60
N MET A 122 11.06 -8.27 6.39
CA MET A 122 12.10 -9.10 5.77
C MET A 122 13.48 -8.91 6.41
N TYR A 123 13.75 -7.72 6.97
CA TYR A 123 15.03 -7.41 7.62
C TYR A 123 15.02 -7.65 9.13
N GLY A 124 13.84 -7.74 9.76
CA GLY A 124 13.69 -8.01 11.19
C GLY A 124 13.84 -9.48 11.59
N PHE A 125 14.07 -10.38 10.63
CA PHE A 125 14.30 -11.81 10.82
C PHE A 125 15.60 -12.27 10.14
#